data_AF-A0A1Y1CN25-F1
#
_entry.id   AF-A0A1Y1CN25-F1
#
_cell.length_a   1.000
_cell.length_b   1.000
_cell.length_c   1.000
_cell.angle_alpha   90.00
_cell.angle_beta   90.00
_cell.angle_gamma   90.00
#
_symmetry.space_group_name_H-M   'P 1'
#
loop_
_entity.id
_entity.type
_entity.pdbx_description
1 polymer ?
#
loop_
_entity_poly.entity_id
_entity_poly.type
_entity_poly.pdbx_seq_one_letter_code
_entity_poly.pdbx_strand_id
1 'polypeptide(L)'
;MKNLLSLSVLAMFIGILSSCNMGNSKDTKLQNPTAKVSNEKQMTPDEAKAKTMADLQEAFKGETTASAKYAAYSQKAEQDGFHNIALLFKAASTAEKVHANNHKSVMVEYGVAIPEFAPEFTVKSTAANLQDAIDGESYEIATMYPDFLKDAGNSKSQLAQITFNYALEVEKKHQIMYKNALAALDNNSVNELPQVYYICPTCGNTYDQTPPERCGISMTSSEKFLKINSL
;
A
#
# COMPACT_ATOMS: atom_id res chain seq x y z
N MET A 1 38.87 7.42 48.33
CA MET A 1 39.79 6.39 48.86
C MET A 1 39.57 5.12 48.05
N LYS A 2 40.67 4.55 47.56
CA LYS A 2 40.73 3.41 46.64
C LYS A 2 40.33 2.12 47.39
N ASN A 3 39.66 1.19 46.70
CA ASN A 3 40.08 -0.21 46.71
C ASN A 3 39.51 -0.99 45.51
N LEU A 4 40.45 -1.36 44.65
CA LEU A 4 40.40 -2.48 43.70
C LEU A 4 40.15 -3.80 44.45
N LEU A 5 39.52 -4.76 43.77
CA LEU A 5 40.14 -6.07 43.48
C LEU A 5 39.30 -6.83 42.45
N SER A 6 39.97 -7.22 41.37
CA SER A 6 39.48 -8.11 40.31
C SER A 6 39.44 -9.56 40.79
N LEU A 7 38.67 -10.44 40.14
CA LEU A 7 39.17 -11.77 39.73
C LEU A 7 38.25 -12.40 38.68
N SER A 8 38.79 -12.58 37.49
CA SER A 8 38.30 -13.42 36.40
C SER A 8 38.68 -14.89 36.64
N VAL A 9 37.76 -15.84 36.41
CA VAL A 9 38.10 -17.27 36.30
C VAL A 9 37.40 -17.86 35.07
N LEU A 10 38.23 -18.23 34.11
CA LEU A 10 37.95 -19.01 32.90
C LEU A 10 37.95 -20.49 33.27
N ALA A 11 36.90 -21.24 32.97
CA ALA A 11 36.88 -22.70 33.11
C ALA A 11 36.79 -23.36 31.73
N MET A 12 37.94 -23.84 31.25
CA MET A 12 38.06 -24.83 30.18
C MET A 12 37.63 -26.20 30.72
N PHE A 13 36.69 -26.86 30.04
CA PHE A 13 36.49 -28.30 30.17
C PHE A 13 36.96 -28.98 28.88
N ILE A 14 38.09 -29.68 29.00
CA ILE A 14 38.57 -30.67 28.03
C ILE A 14 38.37 -32.03 28.70
N GLY A 15 37.65 -32.94 28.02
CA GLY A 15 37.32 -34.26 28.57
C GLY A 15 36.96 -35.29 27.50
N ILE A 16 37.99 -35.78 26.81
CA ILE A 16 38.24 -37.18 26.41
C ILE A 16 37.07 -37.92 25.71
N LEU A 17 37.16 -38.06 24.38
CA LEU A 17 36.38 -39.05 23.61
C LEU A 17 37.27 -40.26 23.27
N SER A 18 36.83 -41.43 23.73
CA SER A 18 37.37 -42.74 23.32
C SER A 18 36.87 -43.12 21.93
N SER A 19 37.77 -43.60 21.07
CA SER A 19 37.46 -44.35 19.83
C SER A 19 37.55 -45.85 20.16
N CYS A 20 36.59 -46.70 19.77
CA CYS A 20 36.51 -47.51 18.53
C CYS A 20 35.40 -48.57 18.78
N ASN A 21 34.72 -49.25 17.85
CA ASN A 21 34.50 -49.22 16.40
C ASN A 21 33.41 -50.29 16.11
N MET A 22 32.77 -50.19 14.94
CA MET A 22 32.05 -51.23 14.17
C MET A 22 30.69 -51.78 14.66
N GLY A 23 29.64 -51.30 13.98
CA GLY A 23 28.36 -51.97 13.81
C GLY A 23 27.70 -51.54 12.49
N ASN A 24 27.83 -52.38 11.47
CA ASN A 24 27.30 -52.22 10.12
C ASN A 24 25.76 -52.34 10.12
N SER A 25 25.01 -51.33 9.65
CA SER A 25 23.62 -51.52 9.22
C SER A 25 23.14 -50.44 8.25
N LYS A 26 23.16 -50.82 6.97
CA LYS A 26 22.19 -50.55 5.90
C LYS A 26 21.76 -49.09 5.65
N ASP A 27 22.26 -48.60 4.53
CA ASP A 27 21.78 -47.47 3.74
C ASP A 27 20.25 -47.38 3.69
N THR A 28 19.70 -46.37 4.35
CA THR A 28 18.35 -45.90 4.06
C THR A 28 18.49 -44.57 3.34
N LYS A 29 18.50 -44.64 2.02
CA LYS A 29 18.49 -43.50 1.10
C LYS A 29 17.19 -42.72 1.35
N LEU A 30 17.23 -41.68 2.17
CA LEU A 30 16.14 -40.71 2.28
C LEU A 30 16.04 -40.01 0.92
N GLN A 31 15.05 -40.42 0.14
CA GLN A 31 14.66 -39.75 -1.08
C GLN A 31 14.06 -38.40 -0.69
N ASN A 32 14.73 -37.32 -1.10
CA ASN A 32 14.16 -35.98 -1.09
C ASN A 32 12.79 -36.03 -1.81
N PRO A 33 11.69 -35.55 -1.19
CA PRO A 33 10.47 -35.30 -1.93
C PRO A 33 10.78 -34.17 -2.91
N THR A 34 10.81 -34.51 -4.19
CA THR A 34 10.86 -33.57 -5.31
C THR A 34 9.77 -32.51 -5.11
N ALA A 35 10.19 -31.33 -4.65
CA ALA A 35 9.44 -30.11 -4.86
C ALA A 35 9.21 -30.01 -6.37
N LYS A 36 7.95 -30.04 -6.79
CA LYS A 36 7.56 -29.58 -8.13
C LYS A 36 7.99 -28.12 -8.21
N VAL A 37 9.17 -27.88 -8.76
CA VAL A 37 9.54 -26.59 -9.30
C VAL A 37 8.54 -26.36 -10.43
N SER A 38 7.50 -25.58 -10.15
CA SER A 38 6.65 -25.03 -11.19
C SER A 38 7.57 -24.30 -12.15
N ASN A 39 7.64 -24.81 -13.37
CA ASN A 39 8.40 -24.24 -14.45
C ASN A 39 7.68 -22.96 -14.89
N GLU A 40 7.76 -21.89 -14.08
CA GLU A 40 7.33 -20.55 -14.51
C GLU A 40 8.27 -20.15 -15.63
N LYS A 41 7.75 -20.16 -16.86
CA LYS A 41 8.48 -19.66 -18.03
C LYS A 41 8.87 -18.21 -17.74
N GLN A 42 10.17 -17.96 -17.57
CA GLN A 42 10.71 -16.64 -17.34
C GLN A 42 10.33 -15.71 -18.51
N MET A 43 9.63 -14.61 -18.22
CA MET A 43 9.26 -13.60 -19.22
C MET A 43 10.51 -13.02 -19.87
N THR A 44 10.41 -12.72 -21.17
CA THR A 44 11.40 -11.91 -21.87
C THR A 44 11.37 -10.46 -21.37
N PRO A 45 12.44 -9.67 -21.56
CA PRO A 45 12.46 -8.26 -21.18
C PRO A 45 11.32 -7.44 -21.80
N ASP A 46 10.98 -7.71 -23.07
CA ASP A 46 9.91 -7.01 -23.77
C ASP A 46 8.51 -7.39 -23.23
N GLU A 47 8.28 -8.67 -22.92
CA GLU A 47 7.04 -9.12 -22.25
C GLU A 47 6.91 -8.48 -20.85
N ALA A 48 7.99 -8.45 -20.07
CA ALA A 48 7.99 -7.82 -18.74
C ALA A 48 7.68 -6.32 -18.83
N LYS A 49 8.28 -5.61 -19.80
CA LYS A 49 7.98 -4.19 -20.03
C LYS A 49 6.52 -4.00 -20.44
N ALA A 50 6.02 -4.77 -21.39
CA ALA A 50 4.64 -4.69 -21.85
C ALA A 50 3.64 -4.91 -20.71
N LYS A 51 3.91 -5.89 -19.83
CA LYS A 51 3.08 -6.15 -18.65
C LYS A 51 3.02 -4.95 -17.70
N THR A 52 4.16 -4.37 -17.33
CA THR A 52 4.20 -3.16 -16.48
C THR A 52 3.45 -1.99 -17.11
N MET A 53 3.48 -1.84 -18.43
CA MET A 53 2.73 -0.76 -19.11
C MET A 53 1.21 -1.00 -19.05
N ALA A 54 0.77 -2.26 -19.18
CA ALA A 54 -0.63 -2.62 -18.97
C ALA A 54 -1.07 -2.39 -17.52
N ASP A 55 -0.20 -2.67 -16.55
CA ASP A 55 -0.46 -2.43 -15.14
C ASP A 55 -0.62 -0.95 -14.81
N LEU A 56 0.20 -0.07 -15.42
CA LEU A 56 0.03 1.37 -15.30
C LEU A 56 -1.31 1.86 -15.87
N GLN A 57 -1.75 1.27 -16.98
CA GLN A 57 -3.06 1.59 -17.57
C GLN A 57 -4.20 1.14 -16.66
N GLU A 58 -4.08 -0.03 -16.03
CA GLU A 58 -5.09 -0.55 -15.12
C GLU A 58 -5.13 0.23 -13.80
N ALA A 59 -3.98 0.50 -13.18
CA ALA A 59 -3.89 1.37 -12.01
C ALA A 59 -4.48 2.75 -12.31
N PHE A 60 -4.15 3.34 -13.46
CA PHE A 60 -4.75 4.63 -13.87
C PHE A 60 -6.28 4.57 -13.94
N LYS A 61 -6.86 3.49 -14.48
CA LYS A 61 -8.32 3.33 -14.54
C LYS A 61 -8.93 3.15 -13.16
N GLY A 62 -8.32 2.30 -12.32
CA GLY A 62 -8.73 2.06 -10.95
C GLY A 62 -8.76 3.36 -10.16
N GLU A 63 -7.63 4.07 -10.11
CA GLU A 63 -7.45 5.31 -9.36
C GLU A 63 -8.33 6.46 -9.87
N THR A 64 -8.49 6.58 -11.19
CA THR A 64 -9.42 7.56 -11.77
C THR A 64 -10.87 7.24 -11.39
N THR A 65 -11.22 5.96 -11.32
CA THR A 65 -12.54 5.51 -10.88
C THR A 65 -12.74 5.74 -9.39
N ALA A 66 -11.76 5.40 -8.55
CA ALA A 66 -11.78 5.62 -7.11
C ALA A 66 -11.90 7.12 -6.78
N SER A 67 -11.12 7.97 -7.45
CA SER A 67 -11.23 9.43 -7.31
C SER A 67 -12.65 9.94 -7.60
N ALA A 68 -13.25 9.54 -8.74
CA ALA A 68 -14.60 9.95 -9.11
C ALA A 68 -15.67 9.40 -8.16
N LYS A 69 -15.54 8.13 -7.79
CA LYS A 69 -16.43 7.41 -6.87
C LYS A 69 -16.42 8.07 -5.49
N TYR A 70 -15.25 8.34 -4.93
CA TYR A 70 -15.11 8.98 -3.61
C TYR A 70 -15.59 10.43 -3.62
N ALA A 71 -15.47 11.17 -4.73
CA ALA A 71 -16.10 12.48 -4.84
C ALA A 71 -17.63 12.39 -4.73
N ALA A 72 -18.25 11.39 -5.37
CA ALA A 72 -19.68 11.16 -5.28
C ALA A 72 -20.09 10.65 -3.88
N TYR A 73 -19.28 9.80 -3.25
CA TYR A 73 -19.51 9.32 -1.89
C TYR A 73 -19.41 10.45 -0.86
N SER A 74 -18.51 11.41 -1.07
CA SER A 74 -18.41 12.63 -0.25
C SER A 74 -19.71 13.42 -0.27
N GLN A 75 -20.25 13.69 -1.47
CA GLN A 75 -21.54 14.38 -1.62
C GLN A 75 -22.68 13.63 -0.94
N LYS A 76 -22.70 12.29 -1.07
CA LYS A 76 -23.71 11.45 -0.43
C LYS A 76 -23.60 11.46 1.10
N ALA A 77 -22.39 11.39 1.65
CA ALA A 77 -22.16 11.47 3.09
C ALA A 77 -22.63 12.79 3.67
N GLU A 78 -22.43 13.90 2.96
CA GLU A 78 -22.97 15.20 3.37
C GLU A 78 -24.49 15.23 3.35
N GLN A 79 -25.12 14.71 2.30
CA GLN A 79 -26.58 14.61 2.19
C GLN A 79 -27.19 13.74 3.29
N ASP A 80 -26.49 12.69 3.72
CA ASP A 80 -26.90 11.82 4.82
C ASP A 80 -26.63 12.45 6.21
N GLY A 81 -26.00 13.64 6.27
CA GLY A 81 -25.71 14.37 7.51
C GLY A 81 -24.39 14.02 8.19
N PHE A 82 -23.49 13.32 7.50
CA PHE A 82 -22.21 12.84 8.01
C PHE A 82 -21.02 13.67 7.51
N HIS A 83 -20.98 14.94 7.91
CA HIS A 83 -20.00 15.92 7.42
C HIS A 83 -18.53 15.46 7.52
N ASN A 84 -18.12 14.90 8.66
CA ASN A 84 -16.73 14.46 8.83
C ASN A 84 -16.36 13.28 7.91
N ILE A 85 -17.32 12.40 7.61
CA ILE A 85 -17.14 11.31 6.62
C ILE A 85 -17.08 11.88 5.21
N ALA A 86 -17.88 12.90 4.91
CA ALA A 86 -17.82 13.61 3.63
C ALA A 86 -16.43 14.24 3.40
N LEU A 87 -15.83 14.85 4.42
CA LEU A 87 -14.47 15.40 4.36
C LEU A 87 -13.43 14.30 4.11
N LEU A 88 -13.55 13.14 4.76
CA LEU A 88 -12.67 11.99 4.52
C LEU A 88 -12.74 11.53 3.06
N PHE A 89 -13.94 11.31 2.52
CA PHE A 89 -14.10 10.92 1.11
C PHE A 89 -13.56 11.98 0.14
N LYS A 90 -13.72 13.27 0.45
CA LYS A 90 -13.13 14.35 -0.36
C LYS A 90 -11.60 14.32 -0.32
N ALA A 91 -11.01 14.04 0.84
CA ALA A 91 -9.57 13.91 1.01
C ALA A 91 -9.02 12.72 0.20
N ALA A 92 -9.62 11.53 0.34
CA ALA A 92 -9.23 10.35 -0.41
C ALA A 92 -9.45 10.53 -1.92
N SER A 93 -10.58 11.10 -2.36
CA SER A 93 -10.80 11.46 -3.77
C SER A 93 -9.67 12.34 -4.35
N THR A 94 -9.16 13.28 -3.54
CA THR A 94 -8.05 14.15 -3.91
C THR A 94 -6.73 13.37 -3.98
N ALA A 95 -6.51 12.42 -3.08
CA ALA A 95 -5.34 11.54 -3.06
C ALA A 95 -5.33 10.59 -4.27
N GLU A 96 -6.44 9.93 -4.60
CA GLU A 96 -6.52 9.00 -5.74
C GLU A 96 -6.30 9.73 -7.06
N LYS A 97 -6.71 11.00 -7.14
CA LYS A 97 -6.38 11.85 -8.28
C LYS A 97 -4.87 12.06 -8.42
N VAL A 98 -4.13 12.16 -7.31
CA VAL A 98 -2.66 12.22 -7.34
C VAL A 98 -2.08 10.90 -7.84
N HIS A 99 -2.58 9.75 -7.38
CA HIS A 99 -2.13 8.43 -7.85
C HIS A 99 -2.37 8.26 -9.36
N ALA A 100 -3.59 8.53 -9.82
CA ALA A 100 -3.95 8.49 -11.24
C ALA A 100 -3.02 9.39 -12.08
N ASN A 101 -2.76 10.62 -11.63
CA ASN A 101 -1.87 11.54 -12.35
C ASN A 101 -0.41 11.06 -12.37
N ASN A 102 0.06 10.42 -11.30
CA ASN A 102 1.39 9.83 -11.26
C ASN A 102 1.52 8.68 -12.25
N HIS A 103 0.59 7.72 -12.26
CA HIS A 103 0.56 6.63 -13.25
C HIS A 103 0.50 7.15 -14.69
N LYS A 104 -0.36 8.14 -14.94
CA LYS A 104 -0.46 8.82 -16.23
C LYS A 104 0.85 9.45 -16.65
N SER A 105 1.55 10.13 -15.74
CA SER A 105 2.83 10.78 -16.04
C SER A 105 3.90 9.76 -16.44
N VAL A 106 3.93 8.61 -15.77
CA VAL A 106 4.83 7.51 -16.13
C VAL A 106 4.48 6.94 -17.52
N MET A 107 3.19 6.75 -17.83
CA MET A 107 2.78 6.30 -19.18
C MET A 107 3.20 7.29 -20.28
N VAL A 108 3.04 8.60 -20.05
CA VAL A 108 3.49 9.64 -20.99
C VAL A 108 4.99 9.55 -21.24
N GLU A 109 5.79 9.41 -20.18
CA GLU A 109 7.26 9.27 -20.28
C GLU A 109 7.66 8.04 -21.11
N TYR A 110 6.93 6.93 -20.97
CA TYR A 110 7.17 5.71 -21.75
C TYR A 110 6.52 5.70 -23.14
N GLY A 111 5.81 6.77 -23.54
CA GLY A 111 5.11 6.85 -24.83
C GLY A 111 3.92 5.88 -24.94
N VAL A 112 3.32 5.50 -23.80
CA VAL A 112 2.16 4.62 -23.73
C VAL A 112 0.87 5.43 -23.87
N ALA A 113 -0.08 4.90 -24.65
CA ALA A 113 -1.38 5.52 -24.80
C ALA A 113 -2.14 5.56 -23.47
N ILE A 114 -2.72 6.72 -23.16
CA ILE A 114 -3.56 6.90 -21.98
C ILE A 114 -4.97 6.40 -22.31
N PRO A 115 -5.53 5.43 -21.55
CA PRO A 115 -6.87 4.93 -21.81
C PRO A 115 -7.93 6.03 -21.69
N GLU A 116 -8.80 6.13 -22.69
CA GLU A 116 -10.03 6.93 -22.61
C GLU A 116 -11.17 6.04 -22.13
N PHE A 117 -11.81 6.42 -21.03
CA PHE A 117 -12.94 5.69 -20.47
C PHE A 117 -13.77 6.61 -19.56
N ALA A 118 -15.00 6.18 -19.26
CA ALA A 118 -15.84 6.81 -18.25
C ALA A 118 -15.83 5.94 -16.99
N PRO A 119 -15.50 6.49 -15.81
CA PRO A 119 -15.66 5.79 -14.55
C PRO A 119 -17.08 5.29 -14.33
N GLU A 120 -17.22 4.03 -13.94
CA GLU A 120 -18.51 3.43 -13.60
C GLU A 120 -18.52 3.03 -12.12
N PHE A 121 -19.51 3.50 -11.37
CA PHE A 121 -19.72 3.20 -9.96
C PHE A 121 -21.17 3.45 -9.56
N THR A 122 -21.57 2.96 -8.38
CA THR A 122 -22.91 3.16 -7.84
C THR A 122 -22.83 3.83 -6.47
N VAL A 123 -23.61 4.89 -6.27
CA VAL A 123 -23.72 5.57 -4.97
C VAL A 123 -24.84 4.93 -4.16
N LYS A 124 -24.54 4.48 -2.94
CA LYS A 124 -25.48 3.83 -2.00
C LYS A 124 -25.62 4.69 -0.74
N SER A 125 -25.98 4.09 0.41
CA SER A 125 -25.91 4.77 1.71
C SER A 125 -24.45 5.00 2.12
N THR A 126 -24.22 5.98 3.00
CA THR A 126 -22.86 6.27 3.51
C THR A 126 -22.16 5.04 4.10
N ALA A 127 -22.86 4.22 4.89
CA ALA A 127 -22.30 2.97 5.44
C ALA A 127 -21.89 1.98 4.33
N ALA A 128 -22.74 1.79 3.32
CA ALA A 128 -22.43 0.88 2.20
C ALA A 128 -21.28 1.41 1.33
N ASN A 129 -21.18 2.73 1.17
CA ASN A 129 -20.08 3.37 0.44
C ASN A 129 -18.75 3.25 1.21
N LEU A 130 -18.76 3.34 2.54
CA LEU A 130 -17.57 3.08 3.38
C LEU A 130 -17.11 1.63 3.25
N GLN A 131 -18.03 0.67 3.30
CA GLN A 131 -17.68 -0.74 3.09
C GLN A 131 -17.11 -0.98 1.69
N ASP A 132 -17.73 -0.41 0.65
CA ASP A 132 -17.23 -0.48 -0.73
C ASP A 132 -15.82 0.11 -0.88
N ALA A 133 -15.53 1.22 -0.20
CA ALA A 133 -14.19 1.79 -0.16
C ALA A 133 -13.21 0.85 0.54
N ILE A 134 -13.54 0.32 1.73
CA ILE A 134 -12.70 -0.65 2.45
C ILE A 134 -12.38 -1.87 1.59
N ASP A 135 -13.36 -2.40 0.87
CA ASP A 135 -13.18 -3.57 0.01
C ASP A 135 -12.23 -3.26 -1.16
N GLY A 136 -12.39 -2.08 -1.78
CA GLY A 136 -11.49 -1.55 -2.81
C GLY A 136 -10.05 -1.44 -2.31
N GLU A 137 -9.83 -0.64 -1.27
CA GLU A 137 -8.50 -0.47 -0.66
C GLU A 137 -7.87 -1.82 -0.27
N SER A 138 -8.68 -2.76 0.25
CA SER A 138 -8.21 -4.10 0.61
C SER A 138 -7.70 -4.89 -0.58
N TYR A 139 -8.39 -4.85 -1.71
CA TYR A 139 -7.95 -5.50 -2.93
C TYR A 139 -6.66 -4.87 -3.46
N GLU A 140 -6.57 -3.54 -3.42
CA GLU A 140 -5.39 -2.82 -3.90
C GLU A 140 -4.14 -3.15 -3.08
N ILE A 141 -4.28 -3.16 -1.76
CA ILE A 141 -3.19 -3.47 -0.81
C ILE A 141 -2.77 -4.94 -0.90
N ALA A 142 -3.73 -5.87 -0.98
CA ALA A 142 -3.47 -7.30 -0.85
C ALA A 142 -3.11 -7.99 -2.17
N THR A 143 -3.48 -7.40 -3.31
CA THR A 143 -3.36 -8.06 -4.61
C THR A 143 -2.81 -7.12 -5.68
N MET A 144 -3.55 -6.06 -6.03
CA MET A 144 -3.24 -5.25 -7.22
C MET A 144 -1.84 -4.64 -7.18
N TYR A 145 -1.53 -3.82 -6.17
CA TYR A 145 -0.23 -3.15 -6.09
C TYR A 145 0.95 -4.08 -5.80
N PRO A 146 0.84 -5.10 -4.94
CA PRO A 146 1.89 -6.12 -4.80
C PRO A 146 2.26 -6.79 -6.13
N ASP A 147 1.26 -7.17 -6.93
CA ASP A 147 1.49 -7.79 -8.24
C ASP A 147 2.11 -6.80 -9.23
N PHE A 148 1.60 -5.56 -9.28
CA PHE A 148 2.14 -4.51 -10.15
C PHE A 148 3.58 -4.13 -9.77
N LEU A 149 3.93 -4.11 -8.48
CA LEU A 149 5.30 -3.89 -8.01
C LEU A 149 6.24 -5.03 -8.42
N LYS A 150 5.78 -6.28 -8.34
CA LYS A 150 6.54 -7.45 -8.82
C LYS A 150 6.83 -7.32 -10.31
N ASP A 151 5.84 -6.98 -11.12
CA ASP A 151 5.97 -6.83 -12.57
C ASP A 151 6.86 -5.63 -12.94
N ALA A 152 6.69 -4.50 -12.25
CA ALA A 152 7.57 -3.34 -12.39
C ALA A 152 9.03 -3.68 -12.04
N GLY A 153 9.26 -4.51 -11.02
CA GLY A 153 10.58 -5.05 -10.67
C GLY A 153 11.18 -5.94 -11.76
N ASN A 154 10.38 -6.84 -12.33
CA ASN A 154 10.79 -7.72 -13.45
C ASN A 154 11.19 -6.91 -14.69
N SER A 155 10.45 -5.84 -15.00
CA SER A 155 10.75 -4.91 -16.09
C SER A 155 11.87 -3.91 -15.77
N LYS A 156 12.32 -3.83 -14.50
CA LYS A 156 13.27 -2.85 -13.97
C LYS A 156 12.83 -1.39 -14.16
N SER A 157 11.54 -1.13 -14.29
CA SER A 157 11.01 0.23 -14.38
C SER A 157 11.00 0.87 -12.99
N GLN A 158 11.92 1.80 -12.73
CA GLN A 158 11.98 2.53 -11.46
C GLN A 158 10.79 3.49 -11.31
N LEU A 159 10.39 4.17 -12.38
CA LEU A 159 9.26 5.11 -12.35
C LEU A 159 7.95 4.39 -12.00
N ALA A 160 7.69 3.22 -12.59
CA ALA A 160 6.52 2.41 -12.25
C ALA A 160 6.55 1.94 -10.78
N GLN A 161 7.70 1.44 -10.31
CA GLN A 161 7.87 1.03 -8.91
C GLN A 161 7.58 2.19 -7.93
N ILE A 162 8.08 3.40 -8.21
CA ILE A 162 7.85 4.57 -7.36
C ILE A 162 6.36 4.89 -7.26
N THR A 163 5.67 4.99 -8.40
CA THR A 163 4.25 5.38 -8.39
C THR A 163 3.36 4.31 -7.78
N PHE A 164 3.63 3.02 -8.01
CA PHE A 164 2.88 1.93 -7.37
C PHE A 164 3.14 1.87 -5.86
N ASN A 165 4.38 2.12 -5.42
CA ASN A 165 4.70 2.15 -4.00
C ASN A 165 4.08 3.36 -3.30
N TYR A 166 3.98 4.51 -3.97
CA TYR A 166 3.28 5.68 -3.42
C TYR A 166 1.81 5.35 -3.14
N ALA A 167 1.07 4.83 -4.12
CA ALA A 167 -0.32 4.45 -3.94
C ALA A 167 -0.48 3.37 -2.85
N LEU A 168 0.27 2.26 -2.92
CA LEU A 168 0.22 1.17 -1.93
C LEU A 168 0.38 1.64 -0.47
N GLU A 169 1.32 2.55 -0.20
CA GLU A 169 1.54 3.06 1.16
C GLU A 169 0.42 3.99 1.63
N VAL A 170 -0.27 4.66 0.70
CA VAL A 170 -1.40 5.54 1.00
C VAL A 170 -2.70 4.76 1.17
N GLU A 171 -2.97 3.77 0.33
CA GLU A 171 -4.15 2.89 0.42
C GLU A 171 -4.22 2.17 1.77
N LYS A 172 -3.07 1.74 2.31
CA LYS A 172 -2.98 1.20 3.68
C LYS A 172 -3.55 2.16 4.73
N LYS A 173 -3.32 3.46 4.56
CA LYS A 173 -3.85 4.49 5.46
C LYS A 173 -5.33 4.75 5.19
N HIS A 174 -5.74 4.86 3.92
CA HIS A 174 -7.13 5.05 3.55
C HIS A 174 -8.02 3.93 4.09
N GLN A 175 -7.61 2.66 3.94
CA GLN A 175 -8.35 1.53 4.50
C GLN A 175 -8.59 1.67 6.00
N ILE A 176 -7.56 2.07 6.76
CA ILE A 176 -7.68 2.28 8.21
C ILE A 176 -8.64 3.43 8.50
N MET A 177 -8.53 4.55 7.78
CA MET A 177 -9.41 5.71 7.95
C MET A 177 -10.87 5.34 7.66
N TYR A 178 -11.15 4.58 6.59
CA TYR A 178 -12.51 4.14 6.27
C TYR A 178 -13.06 3.14 7.30
N LYS A 179 -12.24 2.19 7.78
CA LYS A 179 -12.63 1.28 8.87
C LYS A 179 -13.01 2.05 10.14
N ASN A 180 -12.21 3.06 10.50
CA ASN A 180 -12.50 3.92 11.65
C ASN A 180 -13.77 4.75 11.44
N ALA A 181 -13.99 5.28 10.22
CA ALA A 181 -15.20 6.02 9.89
C ALA A 181 -16.46 5.16 9.95
N LEU A 182 -16.40 3.92 9.46
CA LEU A 182 -17.51 2.97 9.55
C LEU A 182 -17.81 2.61 11.02
N ALA A 183 -16.79 2.32 11.82
CA ALA A 183 -16.95 2.07 13.24
C ALA A 183 -17.53 3.28 13.99
N ALA A 184 -17.12 4.51 13.65
CA ALA A 184 -17.68 5.72 14.24
C ALA A 184 -19.15 5.93 13.85
N LEU A 185 -19.51 5.57 12.62
CA LEU A 185 -20.89 5.60 12.15
C LEU A 185 -21.78 4.62 12.94
N ASP A 186 -21.33 3.38 13.11
CA ASP A 186 -22.07 2.35 13.85
C ASP A 186 -22.23 2.71 15.34
N ASN A 187 -21.25 3.42 15.92
CA ASN A 187 -21.26 3.83 17.32
C ASN A 187 -21.87 5.22 17.56
N ASN A 188 -22.39 5.89 16.53
CA ASN A 188 -22.90 7.27 16.60
C ASN A 188 -21.87 8.30 17.14
N SER A 189 -20.58 8.12 16.81
CA SER A 189 -19.46 8.98 17.21
C SER A 189 -18.77 9.67 16.02
N VAL A 190 -19.47 9.85 14.90
CA VAL A 190 -18.95 10.50 13.67
C VAL A 190 -18.37 11.91 13.95
N ASN A 191 -18.92 12.62 14.94
CA ASN A 191 -18.44 13.93 15.37
C ASN A 191 -17.01 13.92 15.94
N GLU A 192 -16.48 12.76 16.34
CA GLU A 192 -15.11 12.58 16.83
C GLU A 192 -14.09 12.37 15.70
N LEU A 193 -14.56 12.11 14.47
CA LEU A 193 -13.68 12.01 13.31
C LEU A 193 -13.01 13.36 12.99
N PRO A 194 -11.84 13.34 12.32
CA PRO A 194 -11.15 14.57 11.93
C PRO A 194 -12.00 15.51 11.07
N GLN A 195 -11.90 16.81 11.35
CA GLN A 195 -12.55 17.89 10.58
C GLN A 195 -11.59 18.55 9.58
N VAL A 196 -10.36 18.07 9.50
CA VAL A 196 -9.35 18.58 8.57
C VAL A 196 -8.41 17.47 8.15
N TYR A 197 -8.12 17.45 6.85
CA TYR A 197 -7.17 16.55 6.23
C TYR A 197 -6.14 17.35 5.42
N TYR A 198 -4.95 16.80 5.29
CA TYR A 198 -3.86 17.35 4.48
C TYR A 198 -3.34 16.29 3.53
N ILE A 199 -3.34 16.61 2.23
CA ILE A 199 -2.96 15.67 1.17
C ILE A 199 -1.62 16.12 0.62
N CYS A 200 -0.65 15.20 0.61
CA CYS A 200 0.61 15.44 -0.06
C CYS A 200 0.40 15.47 -1.58
N PRO A 201 0.71 16.58 -2.28
CA PRO A 201 0.44 16.71 -3.72
C PRO A 201 1.33 15.81 -4.59
N THR A 202 2.39 15.22 -4.02
CA THR A 202 3.36 14.39 -4.75
C THR A 202 2.95 12.93 -4.76
N CYS A 203 2.46 12.40 -3.63
CA CYS A 203 2.22 10.97 -3.46
C CYS A 203 0.84 10.63 -2.91
N GLY A 204 -0.07 11.59 -2.76
CA GLY A 204 -1.43 11.35 -2.27
C GLY A 204 -1.55 11.18 -0.75
N ASN A 205 -0.43 11.07 -0.02
CA ASN A 205 -0.47 10.76 1.42
C ASN A 205 -1.38 11.69 2.23
N THR A 206 -2.40 11.10 2.84
CA THR A 206 -3.44 11.77 3.61
C THR A 206 -3.10 11.79 5.10
N TYR A 207 -3.04 12.98 5.70
CA TYR A 207 -2.86 13.18 7.14
C TYR A 207 -4.12 13.76 7.75
N ASP A 208 -4.54 13.25 8.90
CA ASP A 208 -5.59 13.83 9.73
C ASP A 208 -5.02 14.89 10.68
N GLN A 209 -5.83 15.90 11.00
CA GLN A 209 -5.56 16.94 11.99
C GLN A 209 -4.31 17.83 11.76
N THR A 210 -3.10 17.30 11.94
CA THR A 210 -1.84 18.05 11.80
C THR A 210 -0.81 17.24 11.02
N PRO A 211 -0.31 17.73 9.88
CA PRO A 211 0.71 17.03 9.11
C PRO A 211 2.11 17.22 9.74
N PRO A 212 3.05 16.30 9.49
CA PRO A 212 4.47 16.52 9.80
C PRO A 212 5.06 17.67 8.96
N GLU A 213 6.27 18.15 9.30
CA GLU A 213 6.98 19.16 8.47
C GLU A 213 7.24 18.65 7.04
N ARG A 214 7.44 17.33 6.89
CA ARG A 214 7.67 16.67 5.60
C ARG A 214 6.87 15.39 5.49
N CYS A 215 6.38 15.11 4.29
CA CYS A 215 5.69 13.87 3.98
C CYS A 215 6.60 12.67 4.29
N GLY A 216 6.10 11.71 5.07
CA GLY A 216 6.82 10.49 5.43
C GLY A 216 7.04 9.51 4.28
N ILE A 217 6.45 9.76 3.10
CA ILE A 217 6.61 8.95 1.89
C ILE A 217 7.48 9.68 0.87
N SER A 218 7.13 10.92 0.52
CA SER A 218 7.79 11.66 -0.57
C SER A 218 8.77 12.75 -0.13
N MET A 219 8.89 13.01 1.18
CA MET A 219 9.69 14.11 1.76
C MET A 219 9.28 15.54 1.34
N THR A 220 8.14 15.66 0.65
CA THR A 220 7.53 16.93 0.26
C THR A 220 7.26 17.77 1.50
N SER A 221 7.66 19.05 1.47
CA SER A 221 7.38 20.02 2.54
C SER A 221 5.87 20.19 2.74
N SER A 222 5.41 20.23 3.99
CA SER A 222 3.98 20.35 4.31
C SER A 222 3.38 21.70 3.98
N GLU A 223 4.21 22.72 3.71
CA GLU A 223 3.76 24.00 3.15
C GLU A 223 3.02 23.84 1.81
N LYS A 224 3.27 22.73 1.09
CA LYS A 224 2.66 22.42 -0.21
C LYS A 224 1.41 21.55 -0.07
N PHE A 225 1.08 21.08 1.12
CA PHE A 225 -0.02 20.14 1.28
C PHE A 225 -1.35 20.82 0.98
N LEU A 226 -2.22 20.07 0.29
CA LEU A 226 -3.57 20.52 0.02
C LEU A 226 -4.39 20.32 1.29
N LYS A 227 -4.99 21.40 1.79
CA LYS A 227 -5.83 21.37 3.00
C LYS A 227 -7.29 21.15 2.61
N ILE A 228 -7.92 20.14 3.19
CA ILE A 228 -9.34 19.84 3.06
C ILE A 228 -9.99 20.03 4.43
N ASN A 229 -10.79 21.09 4.58
CA ASN A 229 -11.56 21.43 5.79
C ASN A 229 -12.97 21.95 5.47
N SER A 230 -13.41 21.74 4.24
CA SER A 230 -14.71 22.16 3.71
C SER A 230 -15.03 21.32 2.47
N LEU A 231 -16.32 21.21 2.12
CA LEU A 231 -16.83 20.47 0.97
C LEU A 231 -16.97 21.34 -0.27
#